data_AF-A0A1S1HRB7-F1
#
_entry.id   AF-A0A1S1HRB7-F1
#
_cell.length_a   1.000
_cell.length_b   1.000
_cell.length_c   1.000
_cell.angle_alpha   90.00
_cell.angle_beta   90.00
_cell.angle_gamma   90.00
#
_symmetry.space_group_name_H-M   'P 1'
#
loop_
_entity.id
_entity.type
_entity.pdbx_description
1 polymer ?
#
loop_
_entity_poly.entity_id
_entity_poly.type
_entity_poly.pdbx_seq_one_letter_code
_entity_poly.pdbx_strand_id
1 'polypeptide(L)'
;MSVDLLPSVVLSGSEELENAISSELLIYFSRQAIENALAPTNDQTINAALISPDGEPIWLSEGLAKPFAMTPILSTNCSTEAQFRLFSQSIKLPDAFYYLAPVFCEHRNVIAIVAFVSQTVDSTILLALVHSVSREINEKIKHHLYLQRLVFENHSNIPPRELNIQEVEKAAIIEAAKVCHGKIQEMYQVLNMGRTTLWRKLKQYEINIKEYK
;
A
#
# COMPACT_ATOMS: atom_id res chain seq x y z
N MET A 1 -38.63 25.46 35.45
CA MET A 1 -37.82 26.00 34.34
C MET A 1 -36.87 24.90 33.93
N SER A 2 -37.29 24.08 32.96
CA SER A 2 -36.55 22.92 32.48
C SER A 2 -35.72 23.32 31.28
N VAL A 3 -34.45 22.93 31.28
CA VAL A 3 -33.56 23.03 30.12
C VAL A 3 -33.74 21.75 29.31
N ASP A 4 -34.40 21.87 28.16
CA ASP A 4 -34.52 20.77 27.20
C ASP A 4 -33.13 20.47 26.59
N LEU A 5 -32.49 19.43 27.10
CA LEU A 5 -31.40 18.73 26.42
C LEU A 5 -32.02 17.81 25.36
N LEU A 6 -32.07 18.30 24.12
CA LEU A 6 -32.36 17.47 22.95
C LEU A 6 -31.12 16.65 22.55
N PRO A 7 -31.33 15.50 21.89
CA PRO A 7 -30.55 14.30 22.10
C PRO A 7 -29.26 14.28 21.28
N SER A 8 -28.29 13.56 21.82
CA SER A 8 -27.15 12.98 21.14
C SER A 8 -27.49 12.59 19.71
N VAL A 9 -26.97 13.38 18.76
CA VAL A 9 -26.85 12.96 17.37
C VAL A 9 -25.96 11.73 17.38
N VAL A 10 -26.62 10.59 17.28
CA VAL A 10 -26.04 9.34 16.82
C VAL A 10 -25.42 9.65 15.46
N LEU A 11 -24.11 9.88 15.45
CA LEU A 11 -23.30 9.84 14.23
C LEU A 11 -23.37 8.40 13.72
N SER A 12 -24.31 8.19 12.81
CA SER A 12 -24.40 7.03 11.93
C SER A 12 -23.03 6.79 11.30
N GLY A 13 -22.56 5.55 11.42
CA GLY A 13 -21.20 5.16 11.12
C GLY A 13 -20.81 5.19 9.64
N SER A 14 -19.50 5.02 9.46
CA SER A 14 -18.96 3.97 8.60
C SER A 14 -19.20 4.10 7.09
N GLU A 15 -18.64 5.14 6.45
CA GLU A 15 -18.24 5.03 5.04
C GLU A 15 -17.18 6.04 4.56
N GLU A 16 -16.92 7.14 5.28
CA GLU A 16 -15.97 8.18 4.85
C GLU A 16 -15.07 8.67 5.99
N LEU A 17 -14.34 7.77 6.67
CA LEU A 17 -13.05 8.22 7.17
C LEU A 17 -12.12 8.23 5.96
N GLU A 18 -11.62 9.41 5.61
CA GLU A 18 -10.73 9.74 4.50
C GLU A 18 -9.51 8.81 4.40
N ASN A 19 -9.71 7.56 3.97
CA ASN A 19 -8.68 6.52 3.83
C ASN A 19 -7.81 6.72 2.57
N ALA A 20 -7.96 7.86 1.89
CA ALA A 20 -7.12 8.25 0.78
C ALA A 20 -5.98 9.12 1.30
N ILE A 21 -4.74 8.76 0.95
CA ILE A 21 -3.58 9.62 1.20
C ILE A 21 -3.83 11.02 0.61
N SER A 22 -3.58 12.07 1.40
CA SER A 22 -3.70 13.44 0.89
C SER A 22 -2.72 13.69 -0.24
N SER A 23 -3.08 14.58 -1.19
CA SER A 23 -2.21 14.92 -2.32
C SER A 23 -0.84 15.45 -1.85
N GLU A 24 -0.81 16.20 -0.75
CA GLU A 24 0.43 16.75 -0.16
C GLU A 24 1.35 15.63 0.35
N LEU A 25 0.81 14.63 1.05
CA LEU A 25 1.58 13.50 1.55
C LEU A 25 2.05 12.58 0.42
N LEU A 26 1.20 12.38 -0.60
CA LEU A 26 1.57 11.63 -1.79
C LEU A 26 2.75 12.29 -2.52
N ILE A 27 2.71 13.61 -2.71
CA ILE A 27 3.82 14.37 -3.29
C ILE A 27 5.06 14.24 -2.41
N TYR A 28 4.92 14.38 -1.09
CA TYR A 28 6.04 14.28 -0.15
C TYR A 28 6.76 12.93 -0.23
N PHE A 29 6.02 11.81 -0.12
CA PHE A 29 6.60 10.46 -0.21
C PHE A 29 7.21 10.20 -1.59
N SER A 30 6.53 10.62 -2.64
CA SER A 30 7.00 10.42 -4.02
C SER A 30 8.27 11.20 -4.28
N ARG A 31 8.30 12.48 -3.93
CA ARG A 31 9.46 13.35 -4.09
C ARG A 31 10.68 12.78 -3.36
N GLN A 32 10.51 12.40 -2.09
CA GLN A 32 11.60 11.84 -1.30
C GLN A 32 12.17 10.56 -1.93
N ALA A 33 11.30 9.64 -2.36
CA ALA A 33 11.74 8.37 -2.98
C ALA A 33 12.44 8.61 -4.33
N ILE A 34 11.90 9.51 -5.16
CA ILE A 34 12.48 9.87 -6.46
C ILE A 34 13.86 10.52 -6.28
N GLU A 35 13.96 11.54 -5.41
CA GLU A 35 15.22 12.26 -5.17
C GLU A 35 16.30 11.31 -4.60
N ASN A 36 15.94 10.44 -3.66
CA ASN A 36 16.86 9.45 -3.10
C ASN A 36 17.35 8.43 -4.16
N ALA A 37 16.49 8.04 -5.09
CA ALA A 37 16.84 7.07 -6.13
C ALA A 37 17.73 7.68 -7.23
N LEU A 38 17.53 8.96 -7.56
CA LEU A 38 18.29 9.64 -8.60
C LEU A 38 19.61 10.24 -8.08
N ALA A 39 19.69 10.62 -6.80
CA ALA A 39 20.90 11.23 -6.23
C ALA A 39 22.21 10.43 -6.50
N PRO A 40 22.25 9.09 -6.37
CA PRO A 40 23.45 8.31 -6.66
C PRO A 40 23.82 8.21 -8.14
N THR A 41 22.87 8.44 -9.04
CA THR A 41 23.10 8.33 -10.50
C THR A 41 23.97 9.46 -11.03
N ASN A 42 23.94 10.62 -10.36
CA ASN A 42 24.60 11.87 -10.78
C ASN A 42 24.31 12.25 -12.25
N ASP A 43 23.21 11.75 -12.81
CA ASP A 43 22.81 11.98 -14.19
C ASP A 43 21.74 13.07 -14.24
N GLN A 44 22.17 14.28 -14.61
CA GLN A 44 21.29 15.45 -14.73
C GLN A 44 20.38 15.40 -15.96
N THR A 45 20.52 14.39 -16.82
CA THR A 45 19.71 14.24 -18.03
C THR A 45 18.43 13.44 -17.78
N ILE A 46 18.33 12.76 -16.64
CA ILE A 46 17.13 12.02 -16.24
C ILE A 46 16.21 12.97 -15.48
N ASN A 47 15.04 13.19 -16.05
CA ASN A 47 13.97 13.94 -15.40
C ASN A 47 12.93 12.99 -14.81
N ALA A 48 12.20 13.47 -13.81
CA ALA A 48 11.17 12.72 -13.14
C ALA A 48 9.87 13.52 -13.00
N ALA A 49 8.76 12.80 -12.97
CA ALA A 49 7.45 13.36 -12.71
C ALA A 49 6.62 12.39 -11.87
N LEU A 50 5.71 12.96 -11.10
CA LEU A 50 4.56 12.27 -10.56
C LEU A 50 3.34 12.75 -11.35
N ILE A 51 2.60 11.80 -11.89
CA ILE A 51 1.47 12.06 -12.79
C ILE A 51 0.23 11.43 -12.19
N SER A 52 -0.93 12.06 -12.35
CA SER A 52 -2.20 11.46 -12.03
C SER A 52 -2.55 10.33 -13.03
N PRO A 53 -3.49 9.43 -12.69
CA PRO A 53 -3.88 8.34 -13.58
C PRO A 53 -4.45 8.81 -14.93
N ASP A 54 -5.05 10.00 -14.97
CA ASP A 54 -5.54 10.68 -16.17
C ASP A 54 -4.42 11.35 -17.00
N GLY A 55 -3.20 11.41 -16.48
CA GLY A 55 -2.02 11.87 -17.21
C GLY A 55 -1.63 13.33 -16.98
N GLU A 56 -2.26 14.01 -16.03
CA GLU A 56 -1.92 15.37 -15.60
C GLU A 56 -0.76 15.38 -14.60
N PRO A 57 0.17 16.34 -14.70
CA PRO A 57 1.32 16.39 -13.80
C PRO A 57 0.90 16.82 -12.39
N ILE A 58 1.17 15.96 -11.40
CA ILE A 58 1.03 16.27 -9.96
C ILE A 58 2.30 16.96 -9.45
N TRP A 59 3.48 16.47 -9.86
CA TRP A 59 4.79 17.03 -9.49
C TRP A 59 5.80 16.80 -10.62
N LEU A 60 6.74 17.73 -10.81
CA LEU A 60 7.78 17.67 -11.83
C LEU A 60 9.15 17.98 -11.20
N SER A 61 10.20 17.30 -11.64
CA SER A 61 11.58 17.66 -11.30
C SER A 61 11.97 18.98 -11.97
N GLU A 62 12.93 19.71 -11.39
CA GLU A 62 13.33 21.06 -11.84
C GLU A 62 13.76 21.15 -13.31
N GLY A 63 14.28 20.06 -13.90
CA GLY A 63 14.67 19.99 -15.30
C GLY A 63 13.54 19.71 -16.31
N LEU A 64 12.31 19.43 -15.85
CA LEU A 64 11.17 19.11 -16.70
C LEU A 64 10.20 20.30 -16.80
N ALA A 65 10.36 21.12 -17.83
CA ALA A 65 9.49 22.27 -18.08
C ALA A 65 8.14 21.85 -18.69
N LYS A 66 7.07 22.56 -18.33
CA LYS A 66 5.72 22.38 -18.92
C LYS A 66 5.70 22.84 -20.39
N PRO A 67 4.89 22.20 -21.27
CA PRO A 67 3.85 21.22 -20.95
C PRO A 67 4.37 19.77 -20.97
N PHE A 68 4.36 19.13 -19.80
CA PHE A 68 4.49 17.69 -19.67
C PHE A 68 3.09 17.14 -19.40
N ALA A 69 2.49 16.50 -20.40
CA ALA A 69 1.17 15.89 -20.31
C ALA A 69 1.21 14.52 -21.00
N MET A 70 0.94 13.46 -20.23
CA MET A 70 0.83 12.09 -20.75
C MET A 70 -0.63 11.70 -21.01
N THR A 71 -1.55 12.67 -20.88
CA THR A 71 -3.00 12.55 -21.09
C THR A 71 -3.35 11.77 -22.37
N PRO A 72 -2.76 12.02 -23.55
CA PRO A 72 -3.11 11.29 -24.78
C PRO A 72 -2.78 9.79 -24.73
N ILE A 73 -1.77 9.40 -23.94
CA ILE A 73 -1.30 8.02 -23.82
C ILE A 73 -2.11 7.28 -22.75
N LEU A 74 -2.41 7.96 -21.64
CA LEU A 74 -3.08 7.40 -20.46
C LEU A 74 -4.62 7.45 -20.55
N SER A 75 -5.19 8.40 -21.30
CA SER A 75 -6.65 8.55 -21.50
C SER A 75 -7.26 7.57 -22.51
N THR A 76 -6.45 6.73 -23.17
CA THR A 76 -7.01 5.71 -24.06
C THR A 76 -7.80 4.70 -23.21
N ASN A 77 -9.10 4.54 -23.52
CA ASN A 77 -9.99 3.52 -22.95
C ASN A 77 -9.49 2.12 -23.31
N CYS A 78 -8.41 1.72 -22.65
CA CYS A 78 -7.68 0.50 -22.94
C CYS A 78 -8.02 -0.55 -21.88
N SER A 79 -8.10 -1.82 -22.29
CA SER A 79 -8.30 -2.93 -21.35
C SER A 79 -7.25 -2.90 -20.22
N THR A 80 -7.60 -3.42 -19.03
CA THR A 80 -6.70 -3.51 -17.87
C THR A 80 -5.33 -4.12 -18.22
N GLU A 81 -5.30 -5.15 -19.08
CA GLU A 81 -4.08 -5.79 -19.59
C GLU A 81 -3.16 -4.81 -20.35
N ALA A 82 -3.75 -3.92 -21.14
CA ALA A 82 -3.01 -2.95 -21.94
C ALA A 82 -2.47 -1.79 -21.12
N GLN A 83 -3.12 -1.43 -20.01
CA GLN A 83 -2.57 -0.49 -19.03
C GLN A 83 -1.34 -1.08 -18.33
N PHE A 84 -1.35 -2.37 -17.98
CA PHE A 84 -0.17 -3.02 -17.39
C PHE A 84 1.02 -3.08 -18.36
N ARG A 85 0.77 -3.17 -19.67
CA ARG A 85 1.84 -3.11 -20.67
C ARG A 85 2.59 -1.78 -20.68
N LEU A 86 1.92 -0.67 -20.34
CA LEU A 86 2.57 0.65 -20.25
C LEU A 86 3.66 0.71 -19.18
N PHE A 87 3.57 -0.16 -18.17
CA PHE A 87 4.56 -0.24 -17.10
C PHE A 87 5.63 -1.31 -17.36
N SER A 88 5.45 -2.16 -18.38
CA SER A 88 6.34 -3.30 -18.63
C SER A 88 7.55 -2.97 -19.50
N GLN A 89 7.54 -1.83 -20.19
CA GLN A 89 8.57 -1.41 -21.13
C GLN A 89 8.67 0.11 -21.19
N SER A 90 9.77 0.62 -21.74
CA SER A 90 9.88 2.04 -22.05
C SER A 90 8.92 2.41 -23.18
N ILE A 91 8.40 3.63 -23.11
CA ILE A 91 7.58 4.23 -24.18
C ILE A 91 8.47 5.21 -24.92
N LYS A 92 8.68 4.95 -26.21
CA LYS A 92 9.44 5.84 -27.08
C LYS A 92 8.51 6.88 -27.71
N LEU A 93 8.71 8.15 -27.35
CA LEU A 93 8.14 9.30 -28.05
C LEU A 93 9.25 10.00 -28.87
N PRO A 94 8.93 10.93 -29.77
CA PRO A 94 9.90 11.52 -30.69
C PRO A 94 11.16 12.07 -30.02
N ASP A 95 11.02 12.64 -28.82
CA ASP A 95 12.09 13.39 -28.16
C ASP A 95 12.65 12.71 -26.90
N ALA A 96 12.05 11.60 -26.44
CA ALA A 96 12.50 10.92 -25.22
C ALA A 96 11.93 9.50 -25.06
N PHE A 97 12.57 8.75 -24.17
CA PHE A 97 12.10 7.49 -23.60
C PHE A 97 11.48 7.75 -22.23
N TYR A 98 10.29 7.18 -22.02
CA TYR A 98 9.51 7.32 -20.81
C TYR A 98 9.40 5.98 -20.10
N TYR A 99 9.65 5.97 -18.80
CA TYR A 99 9.59 4.79 -17.96
C TYR A 99 8.52 5.02 -16.90
N LEU A 100 7.49 4.19 -16.89
CA LEU A 100 6.32 4.40 -16.03
C LEU A 100 6.22 3.29 -14.99
N ALA A 101 5.87 3.65 -13.76
CA ALA A 101 5.49 2.70 -12.73
C ALA A 101 4.27 3.19 -11.93
N PRO A 102 3.28 2.32 -11.65
CA PRO A 102 2.06 2.71 -10.97
C PRO A 102 2.29 2.88 -9.46
N VAL A 103 1.67 3.88 -8.86
CA VAL A 103 1.53 4.04 -7.42
C VAL A 103 0.13 3.61 -7.03
N PHE A 104 0.03 2.67 -6.11
CA PHE A 104 -1.23 2.09 -5.68
C PHE A 104 -1.64 2.59 -4.31
N CYS A 105 -2.93 2.81 -4.13
CA CYS A 105 -3.57 2.81 -2.83
C CYS A 105 -4.16 1.42 -2.55
N GLU A 106 -4.86 1.28 -1.43
CA GLU A 106 -5.53 0.04 -1.05
C GLU A 106 -6.37 -0.56 -2.19
N HIS A 107 -6.52 -1.88 -2.19
CA HIS A 107 -7.24 -2.64 -3.23
C HIS A 107 -6.63 -2.57 -4.64
N ARG A 108 -5.35 -2.17 -4.78
CA ARG A 108 -4.62 -2.06 -6.06
C ARG A 108 -5.17 -1.00 -7.02
N ASN A 109 -5.85 0.01 -6.49
CA ASN A 109 -6.27 1.17 -7.28
C ASN A 109 -5.05 2.05 -7.57
N VAL A 110 -4.80 2.37 -8.84
CA VAL A 110 -3.73 3.32 -9.23
C VAL A 110 -4.16 4.73 -8.86
N ILE A 111 -3.40 5.39 -8.00
CA ILE A 111 -3.66 6.77 -7.55
C ILE A 111 -2.69 7.79 -8.14
N ALA A 112 -1.53 7.34 -8.62
CA ALA A 112 -0.57 8.13 -9.36
C ALA A 112 0.36 7.23 -10.17
N ILE A 113 1.19 7.81 -11.00
CA ILE A 113 2.18 7.16 -11.83
C ILE A 113 3.49 7.91 -11.66
N VAL A 114 4.56 7.19 -11.31
CA VAL A 114 5.92 7.74 -11.37
C VAL A 114 6.40 7.60 -12.81
N ALA A 115 6.94 8.68 -13.35
CA ALA A 115 7.54 8.69 -14.67
C ALA A 115 8.99 9.17 -14.60
N PHE A 116 9.90 8.40 -15.18
CA PHE A 116 11.24 8.87 -15.54
C PHE A 116 11.31 9.14 -17.04
N VAL A 117 12.07 10.16 -17.40
CA VAL A 117 12.23 10.63 -18.78
C VAL A 117 13.71 10.72 -19.09
N SER A 118 14.15 10.05 -20.14
CA SER A 118 15.52 10.14 -20.66
C SER A 118 15.49 10.48 -22.15
N GLN A 119 16.28 11.48 -22.57
CA GLN A 119 16.41 11.83 -23.98
C GLN A 119 17.49 11.02 -24.70
N THR A 120 18.34 10.33 -23.94
CA THR A 120 19.62 9.81 -24.42
C THR A 120 19.65 8.28 -24.46
N VAL A 121 18.91 7.61 -23.57
CA VAL A 121 19.05 6.15 -23.39
C VAL A 121 17.69 5.46 -23.24
N ASP A 122 17.55 4.33 -23.95
CA ASP A 122 16.59 3.27 -23.65
C ASP A 122 17.26 2.23 -22.74
N SER A 123 16.85 2.13 -21.48
CA SER A 123 17.56 1.40 -20.43
C SER A 123 16.61 0.59 -19.56
N THR A 124 16.82 -0.73 -19.54
CA THR A 124 16.13 -1.63 -18.61
C THR A 124 16.48 -1.35 -17.15
N ILE A 125 17.63 -0.70 -16.88
CA ILE A 125 18.02 -0.27 -15.54
C ILE A 125 17.13 0.88 -15.07
N LEU A 126 16.83 1.85 -15.94
CA LEU A 126 15.90 2.94 -15.61
C LEU A 126 14.48 2.43 -15.41
N LEU A 127 14.07 1.45 -16.21
CA LEU A 127 12.81 0.74 -16.01
C LEU A 127 12.77 0.06 -14.63
N ALA A 128 13.80 -0.72 -14.27
CA ALA A 128 13.87 -1.36 -12.97
C ALA A 128 13.90 -0.35 -11.81
N LEU A 129 14.59 0.77 -11.99
CA LEU A 129 14.69 1.83 -10.99
C LEU A 129 13.35 2.50 -10.74
N VAL A 130 12.58 2.85 -11.79
CA VAL A 130 11.27 3.49 -11.61
C VAL A 130 10.28 2.56 -10.89
N HIS A 131 10.36 1.24 -11.14
CA HIS A 131 9.58 0.24 -10.40
C HIS A 131 10.01 0.11 -8.93
N SER A 132 11.30 0.17 -8.66
CA SER A 132 11.82 0.19 -7.28
C SER A 132 11.32 1.42 -6.51
N VAL A 133 11.32 2.59 -7.16
CA VAL A 133 10.80 3.84 -6.59
C VAL A 133 9.30 3.74 -6.32
N SER A 134 8.52 3.28 -7.30
CA SER A 134 7.08 3.01 -7.11
C SER A 134 6.84 2.09 -5.91
N ARG A 135 7.62 1.01 -5.78
CA ARG A 135 7.52 0.09 -4.65
C ARG A 135 7.81 0.78 -3.32
N GLU A 136 8.86 1.59 -3.22
CA GLU A 136 9.18 2.34 -2.00
C GLU A 136 8.01 3.27 -1.60
N ILE A 137 7.47 4.02 -2.57
CA ILE A 137 6.33 4.91 -2.35
C ILE A 137 5.13 4.11 -1.84
N ASN A 138 4.81 2.99 -2.49
CA ASN A 138 3.71 2.12 -2.08
C ASN A 138 3.88 1.63 -0.63
N GLU A 139 5.09 1.26 -0.21
CA GLU A 139 5.35 0.84 1.17
C GLU A 139 5.23 2.01 2.17
N LYS A 140 5.67 3.22 1.83
CA LYS A 140 5.47 4.42 2.66
C LYS A 140 3.98 4.73 2.85
N ILE A 141 3.19 4.63 1.78
CA ILE A 141 1.74 4.83 1.81
C ILE A 141 1.08 3.77 2.71
N LYS A 142 1.38 2.48 2.48
CA LYS A 142 0.86 1.38 3.31
C LYS A 142 1.16 1.59 4.78
N HIS A 143 2.41 1.94 5.10
CA HIS A 143 2.83 2.19 6.46
C HIS A 143 2.07 3.37 7.08
N HIS A 144 1.89 4.46 6.34
CA HIS A 144 1.14 5.62 6.81
C HIS A 144 -0.33 5.28 7.10
N LEU A 145 -1.01 4.62 6.16
CA LEU A 145 -2.41 4.21 6.33
C LEU A 145 -2.58 3.21 7.47
N TYR A 146 -1.62 2.29 7.64
CA TYR A 146 -1.59 1.37 8.77
C TYR A 146 -1.50 2.12 10.11
N LEU A 147 -0.62 3.12 10.23
CA LEU A 147 -0.51 3.93 11.44
C LEU A 147 -1.77 4.76 11.69
N GLN A 148 -2.37 5.35 10.66
CA GLN A 148 -3.64 6.09 10.79
C GLN A 148 -4.75 5.18 11.33
N ARG A 149 -4.84 3.94 10.85
CA ARG A 149 -5.81 2.94 11.34
C ARG A 149 -5.59 2.60 12.80
N LEU A 150 -4.34 2.38 13.21
CA LEU A 150 -4.03 2.14 14.63
C LEU A 150 -4.45 3.32 15.52
N VAL A 151 -4.22 4.56 15.07
CA VAL A 151 -4.65 5.76 15.80
C VAL A 151 -6.18 5.82 15.88
N PHE A 152 -6.89 5.51 14.79
CA PHE A 152 -8.36 5.51 14.77
C PHE A 152 -8.96 4.39 15.64
N GLU A 153 -8.38 3.18 15.59
CA GLU A 153 -8.78 2.06 16.44
C GLU A 153 -8.65 2.39 17.93
N ASN A 154 -7.66 3.20 18.31
CA ASN A 154 -7.47 3.70 19.67
C ASN A 154 -8.50 4.76 20.11
N HIS A 155 -9.21 5.40 19.17
CA HIS A 155 -10.26 6.39 19.44
C HIS A 155 -11.66 5.76 19.50
N SER A 156 -11.89 4.65 18.80
CA SER A 156 -12.88 3.67 19.26
C SER A 156 -12.38 3.06 20.58
N ASN A 157 -13.23 2.75 21.54
CA ASN A 157 -12.84 2.14 22.84
C ASN A 157 -12.31 0.69 22.69
N ILE A 158 -11.52 0.40 21.65
CA ILE A 158 -10.71 -0.79 21.54
C ILE A 158 -9.30 -0.30 21.84
N PRO A 159 -8.79 -0.48 23.08
CA PRO A 159 -7.43 -0.06 23.39
C PRO A 159 -6.47 -0.66 22.36
N PRO A 160 -5.39 0.06 21.97
CA PRO A 160 -4.35 -0.50 21.12
C PRO A 160 -3.98 -1.81 21.77
N ARG A 161 -4.33 -2.91 21.11
CA ARG A 161 -3.90 -4.19 21.60
C ARG A 161 -2.42 -4.16 21.35
N GLU A 162 -1.63 -3.82 22.38
CA GLU A 162 -0.23 -4.16 22.41
C GLU A 162 -0.22 -5.65 22.10
N LEU A 163 0.09 -6.00 20.85
CA LEU A 163 0.02 -7.36 20.37
C LEU A 163 1.18 -8.09 21.04
N ASN A 164 0.93 -8.52 22.27
CA ASN A 164 1.81 -9.41 22.98
C ASN A 164 1.91 -10.67 22.12
N ILE A 165 3.14 -11.10 21.85
CA ILE A 165 3.42 -12.30 21.06
C ILE A 165 2.60 -13.50 21.54
N GLN A 166 2.29 -13.58 22.83
CA GLN A 166 1.46 -14.63 23.42
C GLN A 166 -0.01 -14.54 22.97
N GLU A 167 -0.55 -13.34 22.77
CA GLU A 167 -1.92 -13.13 22.32
C GLU A 167 -2.08 -13.45 20.83
N VAL A 168 -1.10 -13.04 20.01
CA VAL A 168 -1.05 -13.38 18.58
C VAL A 168 -0.96 -14.89 18.40
N GLU A 169 -0.08 -15.53 19.17
CA GLU A 169 0.06 -16.99 19.14
C GLU A 169 -1.22 -17.70 19.60
N LYS A 170 -1.87 -17.21 20.67
CA LYS A 170 -3.17 -17.75 21.12
C LYS A 170 -4.24 -17.63 20.03
N ALA A 171 -4.33 -16.48 19.36
CA ALA A 171 -5.29 -16.24 18.29
C ALA A 171 -5.07 -17.19 17.10
N ALA A 172 -3.82 -17.37 16.66
CA ALA A 172 -3.47 -18.30 15.59
C ALA A 172 -3.85 -19.76 15.94
N ILE A 173 -3.62 -20.18 17.19
CA ILE A 173 -3.99 -21.54 17.64
C ILE A 173 -5.53 -21.72 17.65
N ILE A 174 -6.28 -20.70 18.06
CA ILE A 174 -7.76 -20.73 18.03
C ILE A 174 -8.27 -20.80 16.59
N GLU A 175 -7.69 -20.02 15.68
CA GLU A 175 -8.04 -20.04 14.26
C GLU A 175 -7.77 -21.41 13.64
N ALA A 176 -6.60 -21.99 13.90
CA ALA A 176 -6.29 -23.36 13.47
C ALA A 176 -7.28 -24.39 14.07
N ALA A 177 -7.70 -24.22 15.33
CA ALA A 177 -8.69 -25.10 15.94
C ALA A 177 -10.05 -25.01 15.23
N LYS A 178 -10.49 -23.81 14.83
CA LYS A 178 -11.73 -23.60 14.06
C LYS A 178 -11.64 -24.22 12.67
N VAL A 179 -10.57 -23.95 11.94
CA VAL A 179 -10.37 -24.43 10.56
C VAL A 179 -10.23 -25.95 10.50
N CYS A 180 -9.56 -26.54 11.49
CA CYS A 180 -9.32 -27.98 11.54
C CYS A 180 -10.38 -28.75 12.36
N HIS A 181 -11.49 -28.10 12.75
CA HIS A 181 -12.54 -28.72 13.57
C HIS A 181 -11.99 -29.45 14.82
N GLY A 182 -11.05 -28.81 15.52
CA GLY A 182 -10.41 -29.37 16.71
C GLY A 182 -9.55 -30.61 16.47
N LYS A 183 -9.24 -30.96 15.22
CA LYS A 183 -8.37 -32.10 14.91
C LYS A 183 -6.90 -31.72 15.09
N ILE A 184 -6.35 -32.05 16.25
CA ILE A 184 -4.94 -31.76 16.62
C ILE A 184 -3.94 -32.21 15.55
N GLN A 185 -4.20 -33.35 14.91
CA GLN A 185 -3.33 -33.94 13.88
C GLN A 185 -3.25 -33.09 12.60
N GLU A 186 -4.26 -32.26 12.32
CA GLU A 186 -4.26 -31.31 11.20
C GLU A 186 -3.72 -29.95 11.68
N MET A 187 -4.11 -29.51 12.88
CA MET A 187 -3.71 -28.21 13.45
C MET A 187 -2.19 -28.02 13.52
N TYR A 188 -1.42 -29.03 13.94
CA TYR A 188 0.04 -28.87 14.08
C TYR A 188 0.74 -28.67 12.73
N GLN A 189 0.17 -29.22 11.65
CA GLN A 189 0.69 -29.06 10.30
C GLN A 189 0.40 -27.65 9.78
N VAL A 190 -0.83 -27.16 9.97
CA VAL A 190 -1.24 -25.80 9.57
C VAL A 190 -0.44 -24.73 10.31
N LEU A 191 -0.19 -24.94 11.60
CA LEU A 191 0.59 -24.03 12.44
C LEU A 191 2.11 -24.19 12.27
N ASN A 192 2.56 -25.14 11.44
CA ASN A 192 3.97 -25.47 11.22
C ASN A 192 4.76 -25.62 12.54
N MET A 193 4.20 -26.36 13.50
CA MET A 193 4.82 -26.57 14.83
C MET A 193 4.76 -28.03 15.28
N GLY A 194 5.65 -28.41 16.20
CA GLY A 194 5.66 -29.75 16.76
C GLY A 194 4.38 -30.07 17.56
N ARG A 195 3.86 -31.31 17.46
CA ARG A 195 2.68 -31.78 18.21
C ARG A 195 2.79 -31.55 19.72
N THR A 196 3.96 -31.80 20.31
CA THR A 196 4.22 -31.58 21.74
C THR A 196 4.22 -30.11 22.12
N THR A 197 4.72 -29.24 21.25
CA THR A 197 4.66 -27.77 21.40
C THR A 197 3.21 -27.29 21.37
N LEU A 198 2.42 -27.76 20.40
CA LEU A 198 0.99 -27.43 20.31
C LEU A 198 0.25 -27.86 21.59
N TRP A 199 0.46 -29.09 22.06
CA TRP A 199 -0.13 -29.57 23.33
C TRP A 199 0.22 -28.69 24.53
N ARG A 200 1.50 -28.30 24.65
CA ARG A 200 1.96 -27.41 25.72
C ARG A 200 1.27 -26.04 25.63
N LYS A 201 1.11 -25.49 24.42
CA LYS A 201 0.47 -24.20 24.19
C LYS A 201 -1.04 -24.23 24.45
N LEU A 202 -1.73 -25.28 24.02
CA LEU A 202 -3.15 -25.48 24.32
C LEU A 202 -3.41 -25.50 25.84
N LYS A 203 -2.55 -26.22 26.59
CA LYS A 203 -2.62 -26.24 28.05
C LYS A 203 -2.28 -24.87 28.66
N GLN A 204 -1.24 -24.21 28.16
CA GLN A 204 -0.82 -22.89 28.64
C GLN A 204 -1.89 -21.81 28.43
N TYR A 205 -2.64 -21.87 27.33
CA TYR A 205 -3.69 -20.91 27.00
C TYR A 205 -5.10 -21.34 27.40
N GLU A 206 -5.22 -22.49 28.06
CA GLU A 206 -6.48 -23.09 28.52
C GLU A 206 -7.50 -23.29 27.38
N ILE A 207 -7.01 -23.66 26.19
CA ILE A 207 -7.86 -23.90 25.02
C ILE A 207 -8.37 -25.34 25.05
N ASN A 208 -9.68 -25.49 25.22
CA ASN A 208 -10.34 -26.78 25.19
C ASN A 208 -10.75 -27.16 23.76
N ILE A 209 -9.99 -28.06 23.15
CA ILE A 209 -10.21 -28.50 21.77
C ILE A 209 -11.58 -29.14 21.53
N LYS A 210 -12.22 -29.70 22.57
CA LYS A 210 -13.55 -30.31 22.42
C LYS A 210 -14.63 -29.30 22.03
N GLU A 211 -14.40 -28.01 22.26
CA GLU A 211 -15.32 -26.92 21.91
C GLU A 211 -15.31 -26.61 20.40
N TYR A 212 -14.34 -27.14 19.66
CA TYR A 212 -14.13 -26.85 18.23
C TYR A 212 -14.40 -28.08 17.35
N LYS A 213 -14.94 -29.16 17.91
CA LYS A 213 -15.27 -30.41 17.20
C LYS A 213 -16.57 -30.32 16.40
#